data_AF-A0A2E8S6R1-F1
#
_entry.id   AF-A0A2E8S6R1-F1
#
_cell.length_a   1.000
_cell.length_b   1.000
_cell.length_c   1.000
_cell.angle_alpha   90.00
_cell.angle_beta   90.00
_cell.angle_gamma   90.00
#
_symmetry.space_group_name_H-M   'P 1'
#
loop_
_entity.id
_entity.type
_entity.pdbx_description
1 polymer ?
#
loop_
_entity_poly.entity_id
_entity_poly.type
_entity_poly.pdbx_seq_one_letter_code
_entity_poly.pdbx_strand_id
1 'polypeptide(L)'
;MTSFYYAGFHKPLYHWREAFIMLELHILGTSSSLPAQSREVSGSVLETPNGIVVIDCGEGFQSRLAKHRKLLKVQNKRIKSSKISGILLTHGHLDHTWGLLPWLKSLALGGRQQSLFIAGPTSSQMIDVLLDNSQINAESPSVDLVNQYEMCWSFGAIKEELGFDVDWYLTDGERWVSYTSERTHLFSEIPDAISKMHIQPIPTSHSVPSCAWKISTSDRLGVFNREKAKNLPEDTKKALSSGEDVTYDGVTFLASEFRGPVRKGVSIIISGDTAEQSIDASCDLLVHEATYLSSHQALADQHLHSTAAGAARTAKKIGAKYLALTHYSARIDVVEASVHEANQIQEGTIACQDGDRLILDEEGNLKHISTVVNQD
;
A
#
# COMPACT_ATOMS: atom_id res chain seq x y z
N MET A 1 -42.02 45.62 26.17
CA MET A 1 -42.59 45.34 24.83
C MET A 1 -41.75 46.06 23.81
N THR A 2 -40.84 45.37 23.14
CA THR A 2 -40.23 45.81 21.88
C THR A 2 -39.65 44.58 21.20
N SER A 3 -40.34 44.16 20.14
CA SER A 3 -39.94 43.11 19.20
C SER A 3 -38.93 43.71 18.23
N PHE A 4 -37.85 42.98 17.93
CA PHE A 4 -37.05 43.22 16.74
C PHE A 4 -36.88 41.92 15.96
N TYR A 5 -37.44 41.94 14.75
CA TYR A 5 -37.29 40.97 13.69
C TYR A 5 -35.81 40.84 13.30
N TYR A 6 -35.29 39.62 13.19
CA TYR A 6 -34.08 39.33 12.43
C TYR A 6 -34.45 38.56 11.16
N ALA A 7 -34.18 39.21 10.03
CA ALA A 7 -34.33 38.67 8.69
C ALA A 7 -33.34 37.50 8.46
N GLY A 8 -33.84 36.43 7.85
CA GLY A 8 -33.07 35.25 7.52
C GLY A 8 -32.05 35.50 6.41
N PHE A 9 -30.81 35.13 6.67
CA PHE A 9 -29.81 34.92 5.63
C PHE A 9 -29.76 33.43 5.29
N HIS A 10 -30.23 33.08 4.09
CA HIS A 10 -29.95 31.78 3.48
C HIS A 10 -28.45 31.63 3.25
N LYS A 11 -27.78 30.77 4.02
CA LYS A 11 -26.46 30.24 3.64
C LYS A 11 -26.66 29.17 2.55
N PRO A 12 -25.89 29.21 1.45
CA PRO A 12 -25.91 28.13 0.48
C PRO A 12 -25.29 26.88 1.12
N LEU A 13 -26.08 25.80 1.17
CA LEU A 13 -25.65 24.47 1.59
C LEU A 13 -24.75 23.87 0.50
N TYR A 14 -23.47 24.23 0.50
CA TYR A 14 -22.44 23.36 -0.08
C TYR A 14 -22.11 22.31 0.98
N HIS A 15 -22.92 21.25 1.02
CA HIS A 15 -22.53 20.00 1.68
C HIS A 15 -21.39 19.42 0.85
N TRP A 16 -20.15 19.63 1.31
CA TRP A 16 -19.06 18.73 0.99
C TRP A 16 -19.51 17.35 1.50
N ARG A 17 -19.96 16.47 0.60
CA ARG A 17 -19.93 15.04 0.88
C ARG A 17 -18.47 14.74 1.18
N GLU A 18 -18.16 14.25 2.38
CA GLU A 18 -16.83 13.70 2.67
C GLU A 18 -16.53 12.70 1.55
N ALA A 19 -15.58 13.02 0.68
CA ALA A 19 -15.14 12.10 -0.36
C ALA A 19 -14.74 10.81 0.35
N PHE A 20 -15.35 9.69 -0.04
CA PHE A 20 -15.05 8.42 0.61
C PHE A 20 -13.57 8.12 0.37
N ILE A 21 -12.82 7.98 1.47
CA ILE A 21 -11.42 7.60 1.44
C ILE A 21 -11.34 6.23 0.76
N MET A 22 -10.58 6.14 -0.33
CA MET A 22 -10.38 4.89 -1.04
C MET A 22 -9.09 4.21 -0.58
N LEU A 23 -7.98 4.95 -0.50
CA LEU A 23 -6.70 4.43 -0.04
C LEU A 23 -6.07 5.43 0.93
N GLU A 24 -5.62 4.97 2.10
CA GLU A 24 -4.90 5.80 3.08
C GLU A 24 -3.61 5.10 3.51
N LEU A 25 -2.47 5.63 3.08
CA LEU A 25 -1.14 5.15 3.43
C LEU A 25 -0.60 5.93 4.63
N HIS A 26 -0.19 5.21 5.66
CA HIS A 26 0.51 5.72 6.83
C HIS A 26 1.98 5.37 6.73
N ILE A 27 2.84 6.37 6.67
CA ILE A 27 4.29 6.19 6.62
C ILE A 27 4.80 6.08 8.06
N LEU A 28 5.44 4.98 8.45
CA LEU A 28 5.95 4.80 9.82
C LEU A 28 7.48 4.80 9.90
N GLY A 29 8.16 4.88 8.77
CA GLY A 29 9.61 4.98 8.68
C GLY A 29 10.03 5.44 7.28
N THR A 30 11.04 6.29 7.23
CA THR A 30 11.51 6.99 6.03
C THR A 30 13.04 6.96 5.88
N SER A 31 13.77 6.28 6.76
CA SER A 31 15.23 6.17 6.70
C SER A 31 15.67 4.94 5.91
N SER A 32 16.76 5.06 5.17
CA SER A 32 17.42 3.94 4.52
C SER A 32 18.45 3.26 5.43
N SER A 33 18.46 1.93 5.43
CA SER A 33 19.42 1.04 6.10
C SER A 33 19.43 1.09 7.64
N LEU A 34 19.58 2.27 8.23
CA LEU A 34 19.69 2.47 9.68
C LEU A 34 18.78 3.62 10.12
N PRO A 35 18.25 3.59 11.35
CA PRO A 35 17.60 4.76 11.92
C PRO A 35 18.57 5.94 11.96
N ALA A 36 18.16 7.09 11.43
CA ALA A 36 19.01 8.27 11.35
C ALA A 36 18.19 9.55 11.42
N GLN A 37 18.71 10.57 12.09
CA GLN A 37 18.10 11.92 12.11
C GLN A 37 16.61 11.91 12.48
N SER A 38 16.25 11.11 13.50
CA SER A 38 14.87 10.90 13.95
C SER A 38 13.92 10.23 12.95
N ARG A 39 14.45 9.73 11.83
CA ARG A 39 13.76 8.84 10.89
C ARG A 39 14.06 7.40 11.23
N GLU A 40 13.01 6.60 11.15
CA GLU A 40 13.02 5.19 11.41
C GLU A 40 13.10 4.40 10.11
N VAL A 41 13.53 3.14 10.16
CA VAL A 41 13.62 2.28 8.97
C VAL A 41 12.25 1.90 8.41
N SER A 42 12.24 1.47 7.14
CA SER A 42 11.06 1.19 6.32
C SER A 42 9.93 0.45 7.04
N GLY A 43 8.72 0.94 6.82
CA GLY A 43 7.49 0.29 7.24
C GLY A 43 6.30 1.22 7.13
N SER A 44 5.21 0.73 6.56
CA SER A 44 4.00 1.50 6.29
C SER A 44 2.74 0.68 6.53
N VAL A 45 1.62 1.36 6.75
CA VAL A 45 0.29 0.73 6.85
C VAL A 45 -0.61 1.33 5.79
N LEU A 46 -1.21 0.50 4.94
CA LEU A 46 -2.17 0.92 3.93
C LEU A 46 -3.56 0.44 4.31
N GLU A 47 -4.47 1.38 4.55
CA GLU A 47 -5.90 1.10 4.67
C GLU A 47 -6.56 1.14 3.29
N THR A 48 -7.34 0.10 2.98
CA THR A 48 -8.14 -0.05 1.76
C THR A 48 -9.60 -0.33 2.13
N PRO A 49 -10.56 -0.29 1.18
CA PRO A 49 -11.94 -0.66 1.47
C PRO A 49 -12.09 -2.14 1.82
N ASN A 50 -11.14 -2.98 1.39
CA ASN A 50 -11.18 -4.44 1.52
C ASN A 50 -10.33 -4.98 2.69
N GLY A 51 -9.63 -4.11 3.43
CA GLY A 51 -8.80 -4.50 4.56
C GLY A 51 -7.57 -3.60 4.73
N ILE A 52 -6.76 -3.91 5.74
CA ILE A 52 -5.51 -3.19 6.01
C ILE A 52 -4.34 -4.13 5.71
N VAL A 53 -3.31 -3.62 5.02
CA VAL A 53 -2.03 -4.31 4.85
C VAL A 53 -0.90 -3.49 5.41
N VAL A 54 0.16 -4.18 5.84
CA VAL A 54 1.45 -3.57 6.15
C VAL A 54 2.36 -3.74 4.95
N ILE A 55 3.09 -2.69 4.57
CA ILE A 55 4.12 -2.75 3.54
C ILE A 55 5.45 -2.50 4.23
N ASP A 56 6.29 -3.54 4.26
CA ASP A 56 7.49 -3.65 5.06
C ASP A 56 7.27 -3.44 6.56
N CYS A 57 8.12 -4.05 7.36
CA CYS A 57 8.11 -3.96 8.81
C CYS A 57 9.53 -4.09 9.34
N GLY A 58 10.38 -3.10 9.03
CA GLY A 58 11.74 -3.02 9.54
C GLY A 58 11.84 -3.03 11.06
N GLU A 59 13.05 -3.15 11.58
CA GLU A 59 13.32 -3.18 13.02
C GLU A 59 12.51 -2.13 13.79
N GLY A 60 11.87 -2.49 14.90
CA GLY A 60 11.11 -1.54 15.74
C GLY A 60 9.69 -1.24 15.28
N PHE A 61 9.23 -1.81 14.16
CA PHE A 61 7.90 -1.55 13.57
C PHE A 61 6.74 -1.60 14.59
N GLN A 62 6.69 -2.61 15.46
CA GLN A 62 5.63 -2.76 16.47
C GLN A 62 5.52 -1.54 17.41
N SER A 63 6.65 -0.95 17.79
CA SER A 63 6.72 0.22 18.67
C SER A 63 6.26 1.47 17.93
N ARG A 64 6.66 1.63 16.66
CA ARG A 64 6.24 2.73 15.78
C ARG A 64 4.73 2.69 15.52
N LEU A 65 4.20 1.51 15.19
CA LEU A 65 2.76 1.31 15.02
C LEU A 65 1.99 1.61 16.30
N ALA A 66 2.49 1.20 17.47
CA ALA A 66 1.86 1.52 18.75
C ALA A 66 1.85 3.03 19.04
N LYS A 67 2.94 3.74 18.77
CA LYS A 67 3.03 5.21 18.89
C LYS A 67 2.05 5.89 17.93
N HIS A 68 2.05 5.49 16.67
CA HIS A 68 1.17 6.05 15.63
C HIS A 68 -0.31 5.87 15.99
N ARG A 69 -0.72 4.67 16.44
CA ARG A 69 -2.10 4.41 16.88
C ARG A 69 -2.53 5.29 18.05
N LYS A 70 -1.61 5.67 18.95
CA LYS A 70 -1.91 6.64 20.03
C LYS A 70 -2.17 8.03 19.45
N LEU A 71 -1.38 8.48 18.47
CA LEU A 71 -1.58 9.76 17.79
C LEU A 71 -2.92 9.79 17.03
N LEU A 72 -3.23 8.75 16.26
CA LEU A 72 -4.50 8.64 15.54
C LEU A 72 -5.71 8.72 16.47
N LYS A 73 -5.61 8.13 17.66
CA LYS A 73 -6.70 8.16 18.65
C LYS A 73 -7.06 9.59 19.06
N VAL A 74 -6.10 10.51 19.13
CA VAL A 74 -6.34 11.94 19.39
C VAL A 74 -7.12 12.58 18.25
N GLN A 75 -6.89 12.13 17.03
CA GLN A 75 -7.59 12.57 15.82
C GLN A 75 -8.89 11.78 15.56
N ASN A 76 -9.44 11.11 16.58
CA ASN A 76 -10.63 10.25 16.50
C ASN A 76 -10.57 9.14 15.42
N LYS A 77 -9.35 8.72 15.03
CA LYS A 77 -9.10 7.62 14.10
C LYS A 77 -8.45 6.44 14.82
N ARG A 78 -8.70 5.21 14.34
CA ARG A 78 -8.12 3.99 14.93
C ARG A 78 -7.79 2.96 13.86
N ILE A 79 -6.52 2.58 13.80
CA ILE A 79 -6.10 1.33 13.14
C ILE A 79 -6.29 0.19 14.14
N LYS A 80 -7.05 -0.83 13.76
CA LYS A 80 -7.28 -2.03 14.57
C LYS A 80 -6.39 -3.15 14.05
N SER A 81 -5.55 -3.73 14.92
CA SER A 81 -4.69 -4.86 14.55
C SER A 81 -5.47 -6.04 13.96
N SER A 82 -6.68 -6.30 14.44
CA SER A 82 -7.55 -7.37 13.91
C SER A 82 -8.10 -7.11 12.50
N LYS A 83 -7.95 -5.90 11.97
CA LYS A 83 -8.29 -5.54 10.58
C LYS A 83 -7.10 -5.59 9.63
N ILE A 84 -5.89 -5.79 10.16
CA ILE A 84 -4.70 -6.05 9.35
C ILE A 84 -4.81 -7.48 8.85
N SER A 85 -5.03 -7.61 7.54
CA SER A 85 -5.24 -8.88 6.84
C SER A 85 -3.93 -9.49 6.36
N GLY A 86 -2.91 -8.67 6.08
CA GLY A 86 -1.61 -9.19 5.68
C GLY A 86 -0.45 -8.22 5.73
N ILE A 87 0.73 -8.76 5.44
CA ILE A 87 2.02 -8.09 5.39
C ILE A 87 2.62 -8.35 4.01
N LEU A 88 3.05 -7.29 3.35
CA LEU A 88 3.69 -7.29 2.05
C LEU A 88 5.14 -6.84 2.25
N LEU A 89 6.09 -7.73 2.00
CA LEU A 89 7.52 -7.44 2.05
C LEU A 89 7.99 -7.09 0.64
N THR A 90 8.68 -5.98 0.46
CA THR A 90 9.20 -5.54 -0.84
C THR A 90 10.43 -6.32 -1.25
N HIS A 91 11.26 -6.73 -0.29
CA HIS A 91 12.45 -7.54 -0.50
C HIS A 91 13.02 -8.04 0.85
N GLY A 92 14.18 -8.71 0.80
CA GLY A 92 14.79 -9.38 1.95
C GLY A 92 15.70 -8.54 2.86
N HIS A 93 16.02 -7.28 2.59
CA HIS A 93 16.92 -6.55 3.50
C HIS A 93 16.29 -6.31 4.89
N LEU A 94 17.13 -6.36 5.93
CA LEU A 94 16.66 -6.43 7.31
C LEU A 94 16.03 -5.13 7.81
N ASP A 95 16.40 -3.99 7.24
CA ASP A 95 15.74 -2.72 7.49
C ASP A 95 14.30 -2.65 6.96
N HIS A 96 13.87 -3.66 6.18
CA HIS A 96 12.48 -3.86 5.73
C HIS A 96 11.78 -5.02 6.43
N THR A 97 12.50 -6.01 6.97
CA THR A 97 11.89 -7.27 7.44
C THR A 97 12.10 -7.58 8.92
N TRP A 98 13.09 -6.99 9.59
CA TRP A 98 13.54 -7.45 10.92
C TRP A 98 12.50 -7.26 12.04
N GLY A 99 11.54 -6.36 11.84
CA GLY A 99 10.41 -6.18 12.76
C GLY A 99 9.32 -7.24 12.64
N LEU A 100 9.35 -8.12 11.64
CA LEU A 100 8.31 -9.11 11.36
C LEU A 100 8.09 -10.06 12.54
N LEU A 101 9.12 -10.83 12.91
CA LEU A 101 9.01 -11.86 13.95
C LEU A 101 8.60 -11.28 15.32
N PRO A 102 9.25 -10.21 15.84
CA PRO A 102 8.81 -9.58 17.09
C PRO A 102 7.34 -9.12 17.02
N TRP A 103 6.91 -8.60 15.87
CA TRP A 103 5.56 -8.12 15.71
C TRP A 103 4.53 -9.25 15.64
N LEU A 104 4.83 -10.39 14.99
CA LEU A 104 3.99 -11.59 15.02
C LEU A 104 3.77 -12.09 16.45
N LYS A 105 4.84 -12.14 17.27
CA LYS A 105 4.73 -12.50 18.69
C LYS A 105 3.88 -11.48 19.47
N SER A 106 4.00 -10.19 19.17
CA SER A 106 3.12 -9.16 19.76
C SER A 106 1.65 -9.31 19.35
N LEU A 107 1.36 -9.72 18.11
CA LEU A 107 0.00 -10.02 17.67
C LEU A 107 -0.58 -11.23 18.42
N ALA A 108 0.23 -12.28 18.63
CA ALA A 108 -0.14 -13.45 19.43
C ALA A 108 -0.45 -13.06 20.88
N LEU A 109 0.44 -12.30 21.53
CA LEU A 109 0.22 -11.78 22.90
C LEU A 109 -1.00 -10.85 22.99
N GLY A 110 -1.33 -10.16 21.89
CA GLY A 110 -2.55 -9.37 21.75
C GLY A 110 -3.83 -10.19 21.57
N GLY A 111 -3.76 -11.53 21.60
CA GLY A 111 -4.90 -12.43 21.46
C GLY A 111 -5.50 -12.42 20.06
N ARG A 112 -4.69 -12.19 19.01
CA ARG A 112 -5.17 -12.26 17.62
C ARG A 112 -5.77 -13.66 17.36
N GLN A 113 -6.89 -13.69 16.64
CA GLN A 113 -7.54 -14.94 16.20
C GLN A 113 -7.76 -14.98 14.68
N GLN A 114 -7.77 -13.82 14.02
CA GLN A 114 -7.92 -13.73 12.58
C GLN A 114 -6.64 -14.20 11.88
N SER A 115 -6.76 -14.93 10.77
CA SER A 115 -5.61 -15.30 9.95
C SER A 115 -4.89 -14.07 9.40
N LEU A 116 -3.61 -14.22 9.09
CA LEU A 116 -2.76 -13.17 8.55
C LEU A 116 -1.96 -13.75 7.38
N PHE A 117 -1.97 -13.12 6.22
CA PHE A 117 -1.04 -13.52 5.16
C PHE A 117 0.25 -12.72 5.22
N ILE A 118 1.36 -13.31 4.79
CA ILE A 118 2.65 -12.65 4.58
C ILE A 118 3.09 -13.00 3.16
N ALA A 119 3.36 -11.99 2.35
CA ALA A 119 3.76 -12.17 0.96
C ALA A 119 5.02 -11.36 0.66
N GLY A 120 5.88 -11.89 -0.20
CA GLY A 120 7.10 -11.22 -0.63
C GLY A 120 7.75 -11.89 -1.84
N PRO A 121 8.73 -11.22 -2.47
CA PRO A 121 9.38 -11.77 -3.66
C PRO A 121 10.46 -12.80 -3.33
N THR A 122 10.67 -13.74 -4.25
CA THR A 122 11.84 -14.61 -4.33
C THR A 122 12.21 -14.83 -5.81
N SER A 123 13.32 -15.50 -6.11
CA SER A 123 13.72 -15.74 -7.49
C SER A 123 12.93 -16.88 -8.14
N SER A 124 12.81 -16.87 -9.47
CA SER A 124 12.19 -17.97 -10.21
C SER A 124 12.90 -19.30 -9.98
N GLN A 125 14.23 -19.26 -9.88
CA GLN A 125 15.07 -20.44 -9.58
C GLN A 125 14.74 -21.00 -8.20
N MET A 126 14.49 -20.12 -7.22
CA MET A 126 14.11 -20.56 -5.89
C MET A 126 12.72 -21.19 -5.88
N ILE A 127 11.75 -20.64 -6.62
CA ILE A 127 10.45 -21.28 -6.79
C ILE A 127 10.59 -22.69 -7.37
N ASP A 128 11.44 -22.89 -8.38
CA ASP A 128 11.67 -24.21 -8.97
C ASP A 128 12.23 -25.21 -7.93
N VAL A 129 13.25 -24.78 -7.16
CA VAL A 129 13.83 -25.57 -6.07
C VAL A 129 12.77 -25.98 -5.03
N LEU A 130 11.92 -25.03 -4.63
CA LEU A 130 10.87 -25.25 -3.64
C LEU A 130 9.77 -26.21 -4.13
N LEU A 131 9.48 -26.22 -5.43
CA LEU A 131 8.47 -27.12 -6.03
C LEU A 131 9.00 -28.54 -6.22
N ASP A 132 10.30 -28.68 -6.51
CA ASP A 132 10.95 -29.98 -6.67
C ASP A 132 11.22 -30.69 -5.32
N ASN A 133 10.91 -30.04 -4.19
CA ASN A 133 11.31 -30.46 -2.83
C ASN A 133 12.82 -30.74 -2.75
N SER A 134 13.60 -30.00 -3.54
CA SER A 134 15.05 -30.08 -3.52
C SER A 134 15.58 -29.41 -2.26
N GLN A 135 16.73 -29.86 -1.75
CA GLN A 135 17.43 -29.07 -0.73
C GLN A 135 17.73 -27.68 -1.30
N ILE A 136 17.54 -26.64 -0.49
CA ILE A 136 17.89 -25.25 -0.81
C ILE A 136 19.43 -25.16 -0.87
N ASN A 137 19.98 -25.60 -1.99
CA ASN A 137 21.40 -25.56 -2.32
C ASN A 137 21.69 -24.57 -3.47
N ALA A 138 20.64 -23.91 -3.98
CA ALA A 138 20.78 -22.86 -4.98
C ALA A 138 21.49 -21.64 -4.37
N GLU A 139 22.33 -20.97 -5.16
CA GLU A 139 22.93 -19.68 -4.80
C GLU A 139 21.82 -18.62 -4.65
N SER A 140 21.25 -18.53 -3.46
CA SER A 140 20.29 -17.49 -3.08
C SER A 140 20.97 -16.52 -2.10
N PRO A 141 20.66 -15.22 -2.18
CA PRO A 141 21.13 -14.27 -1.17
C PRO A 141 20.80 -14.76 0.24
N SER A 142 21.72 -14.60 1.18
CA SER A 142 21.51 -15.05 2.57
C SER A 142 20.26 -14.45 3.21
N VAL A 143 19.85 -13.28 2.74
CA VAL A 143 18.67 -12.53 3.19
C VAL A 143 17.41 -12.76 2.35
N ASP A 144 17.39 -13.72 1.42
CA ASP A 144 16.16 -14.07 0.70
C ASP A 144 15.02 -14.42 1.67
N LEU A 145 13.79 -14.06 1.31
CA LEU A 145 12.63 -14.24 2.17
C LEU A 145 12.35 -15.72 2.48
N VAL A 146 12.77 -16.65 1.63
CA VAL A 146 12.71 -18.08 1.93
C VAL A 146 13.46 -18.39 3.23
N ASN A 147 14.71 -17.96 3.34
CA ASN A 147 15.54 -18.19 4.52
C ASN A 147 14.95 -17.50 5.76
N GLN A 148 14.37 -16.32 5.58
CA GLN A 148 13.75 -15.57 6.69
C GLN A 148 12.46 -16.21 7.18
N TYR A 149 11.67 -16.83 6.31
CA TYR A 149 10.46 -17.55 6.70
C TYR A 149 10.83 -18.80 7.50
N GLU A 150 11.82 -19.57 7.05
CA GLU A 150 12.37 -20.70 7.81
C GLU A 150 12.89 -20.27 9.18
N MET A 151 13.64 -19.16 9.23
CA MET A 151 14.07 -18.55 10.48
C MET A 151 12.88 -18.25 11.38
N CYS A 152 11.85 -17.54 10.88
CA CYS A 152 10.67 -17.21 11.67
C CYS A 152 9.99 -18.47 12.24
N TRP A 153 9.84 -19.54 11.45
CA TRP A 153 9.26 -20.80 11.92
C TRP A 153 10.12 -21.48 13.00
N SER A 154 11.44 -21.45 12.85
CA SER A 154 12.38 -21.99 13.85
C SER A 154 12.31 -21.25 15.20
N PHE A 155 11.89 -19.99 15.18
CA PHE A 155 11.60 -19.18 16.37
C PHE A 155 10.11 -19.18 16.77
N GLY A 156 9.35 -20.13 16.24
CA GLY A 156 7.99 -20.39 16.67
C GLY A 156 6.94 -19.46 16.05
N ALA A 157 7.19 -18.91 14.86
CA ALA A 157 6.14 -18.26 14.06
C ALA A 157 5.22 -19.29 13.37
N ILE A 158 4.79 -20.30 14.12
CA ILE A 158 3.90 -21.39 13.69
C ILE A 158 2.58 -21.29 14.45
N LYS A 159 1.52 -21.89 13.89
CA LYS A 159 0.15 -21.79 14.42
C LYS A 159 0.06 -22.17 15.89
N GLU A 160 0.73 -23.24 16.27
CA GLU A 160 0.71 -23.84 17.62
C GLU A 160 1.23 -22.87 18.68
N GLU A 161 2.21 -22.03 18.31
CA GLU A 161 2.79 -21.03 19.20
C GLU A 161 2.14 -19.65 19.09
N LEU A 162 1.73 -19.25 17.88
CA LEU A 162 1.11 -17.94 17.64
C LEU A 162 -0.36 -17.90 18.07
N GLY A 163 -1.07 -19.03 18.06
CA GLY A 163 -2.50 -19.09 18.36
C GLY A 163 -3.42 -18.55 17.25
N PHE A 164 -2.87 -18.25 16.06
CA PHE A 164 -3.62 -17.88 14.86
C PHE A 164 -2.87 -18.36 13.61
N ASP A 165 -3.60 -18.50 12.50
CA ASP A 165 -3.04 -18.94 11.22
C ASP A 165 -2.23 -17.84 10.54
N VAL A 166 -1.07 -18.22 10.01
CA VAL A 166 -0.25 -17.36 9.14
C VAL A 166 -0.05 -18.05 7.80
N ASP A 167 -0.56 -17.43 6.73
CA ASP A 167 -0.41 -17.92 5.37
C ASP A 167 0.82 -17.27 4.73
N TRP A 168 1.84 -18.07 4.42
CA TRP A 168 3.12 -17.59 3.89
C TRP A 168 3.18 -17.78 2.38
N TYR A 169 3.35 -16.68 1.66
CA TYR A 169 3.36 -16.63 0.21
C TYR A 169 4.67 -16.06 -0.32
N LEU A 170 5.12 -16.62 -1.44
CA LEU A 170 6.26 -16.13 -2.22
C LEU A 170 5.84 -15.96 -3.68
N THR A 171 6.47 -15.01 -4.36
CA THR A 171 6.24 -14.76 -5.79
C THR A 171 7.52 -14.37 -6.51
N ASP A 172 7.65 -14.72 -7.78
CA ASP A 172 8.70 -14.19 -8.67
C ASP A 172 8.16 -13.06 -9.58
N GLY A 173 6.96 -12.54 -9.28
CA GLY A 173 6.24 -11.55 -10.07
C GLY A 173 5.20 -12.15 -11.01
N GLU A 174 5.35 -13.42 -11.41
CA GLU A 174 4.42 -14.12 -12.28
C GLU A 174 3.73 -15.28 -11.57
N ARG A 175 4.52 -16.10 -10.88
CA ARG A 175 4.06 -17.28 -10.14
C ARG A 175 3.87 -16.95 -8.68
N TRP A 176 2.92 -17.66 -8.07
CA TRP A 176 2.66 -17.59 -6.65
C TRP A 176 2.74 -18.98 -6.05
N VAL A 177 3.46 -19.10 -4.93
CA VAL A 177 3.50 -20.34 -4.15
C VAL A 177 3.11 -20.07 -2.70
N SER A 178 2.40 -21.00 -2.08
CA SER A 178 2.35 -21.07 -0.62
C SER A 178 3.56 -21.85 -0.17
N TYR A 179 4.27 -21.33 0.81
CA TYR A 179 5.47 -21.97 1.33
C TYR A 179 5.29 -22.22 2.82
N THR A 180 5.23 -23.49 3.21
CA THR A 180 5.16 -23.88 4.62
C THR A 180 6.35 -24.76 4.98
N SER A 181 6.54 -25.01 6.27
CA SER A 181 7.58 -25.94 6.76
C SER A 181 7.41 -27.38 6.26
N GLU A 182 6.25 -27.74 5.70
CA GLU A 182 5.94 -29.11 5.26
C GLU A 182 5.86 -29.25 3.75
N ARG A 183 5.34 -28.23 3.05
CA ARG A 183 5.07 -28.31 1.61
C ARG A 183 5.07 -26.95 0.92
N THR A 184 5.46 -26.97 -0.34
CA THR A 184 5.23 -25.87 -1.28
C THR A 184 4.05 -26.21 -2.19
N HIS A 185 3.17 -25.25 -2.45
CA HIS A 185 2.08 -25.42 -3.41
C HIS A 185 2.06 -24.26 -4.40
N LEU A 186 2.14 -24.58 -5.70
CA LEU A 186 1.98 -23.62 -6.79
C LEU A 186 0.50 -23.32 -7.01
N PHE A 187 0.17 -22.04 -7.05
CA PHE A 187 -1.17 -21.60 -7.41
C PHE A 187 -1.32 -21.43 -8.92
N SER A 188 -2.51 -21.75 -9.44
CA SER A 188 -2.89 -21.45 -10.83
C SER A 188 -3.22 -19.97 -11.05
N GLU A 189 -3.61 -19.28 -9.98
CA GLU A 189 -3.95 -17.85 -9.96
C GLU A 189 -3.41 -17.21 -8.67
N ILE A 190 -3.39 -15.87 -8.59
CA ILE A 190 -2.97 -15.18 -7.37
C ILE A 190 -3.81 -15.62 -6.16
N PRO A 191 -3.22 -15.85 -4.96
CA PRO A 191 -3.97 -16.31 -3.79
C PRO A 191 -5.15 -15.41 -3.45
N ASP A 192 -6.29 -16.02 -3.13
CA ASP A 192 -7.57 -15.36 -2.81
C ASP A 192 -7.46 -14.21 -1.81
N ALA A 193 -6.65 -14.39 -0.76
CA ALA A 193 -6.47 -13.39 0.29
C ALA A 193 -5.82 -12.10 -0.25
N ILE A 194 -4.95 -12.25 -1.25
CA ILE A 194 -4.20 -11.17 -1.92
C ILE A 194 -5.06 -10.56 -3.03
N SER A 195 -5.71 -11.41 -3.83
CA SER A 195 -6.51 -11.00 -4.99
C SER A 195 -7.71 -10.13 -4.61
N LYS A 196 -8.40 -10.44 -3.49
CA LYS A 196 -9.51 -9.64 -2.94
C LYS A 196 -9.11 -8.22 -2.56
N MET A 197 -7.82 -7.99 -2.30
CA MET A 197 -7.29 -6.67 -1.98
C MET A 197 -6.72 -5.94 -3.22
N HIS A 198 -6.82 -6.55 -4.42
CA HIS A 198 -6.30 -6.01 -5.68
C HIS A 198 -4.81 -5.62 -5.58
N ILE A 199 -4.01 -6.50 -4.96
CA ILE A 199 -2.57 -6.34 -4.80
C ILE A 199 -1.86 -7.05 -5.96
N GLN A 200 -0.90 -6.37 -6.57
CA GLN A 200 -0.06 -6.89 -7.65
C GLN A 200 1.42 -6.61 -7.34
N PRO A 201 2.30 -7.62 -7.43
CA PRO A 201 3.75 -7.42 -7.38
C PRO A 201 4.21 -6.89 -8.75
N ILE A 202 5.04 -5.86 -8.74
CA ILE A 202 5.72 -5.34 -9.94
C ILE A 202 7.21 -5.59 -9.73
N PRO A 203 7.86 -6.46 -10.52
CA PRO A 203 9.29 -6.71 -10.38
C PRO A 203 10.13 -5.43 -10.43
N THR A 204 11.16 -5.35 -9.59
CA THR A 204 12.08 -4.20 -9.49
C THR A 204 13.53 -4.64 -9.66
N SER A 205 14.45 -3.67 -9.74
CA SER A 205 15.88 -3.95 -9.87
C SER A 205 16.60 -3.59 -8.59
N HIS A 206 17.04 -4.61 -7.84
CA HIS A 206 17.78 -4.45 -6.60
C HIS A 206 18.73 -5.64 -6.38
N SER A 207 19.58 -5.61 -5.35
CA SER A 207 20.63 -6.62 -5.12
C SER A 207 20.12 -8.00 -4.69
N VAL A 208 18.86 -8.09 -4.30
CA VAL A 208 18.15 -9.32 -3.93
C VAL A 208 16.78 -9.34 -4.64
N PRO A 209 16.08 -10.48 -4.70
CA PRO A 209 14.72 -10.51 -5.23
C PRO A 209 13.86 -9.42 -4.59
N SER A 210 13.26 -8.58 -5.44
CA SER A 210 12.54 -7.38 -5.01
C SER A 210 11.33 -7.12 -5.91
N CYS A 211 10.32 -6.49 -5.32
CA CYS A 211 9.19 -5.96 -6.05
C CYS A 211 8.65 -4.67 -5.41
N ALA A 212 8.02 -3.87 -6.25
CA ALA A 212 7.10 -2.84 -5.83
C ALA A 212 5.69 -3.43 -5.67
N TRP A 213 4.93 -2.93 -4.70
CA TRP A 213 3.54 -3.33 -4.52
C TRP A 213 2.61 -2.31 -5.14
N LYS A 214 1.85 -2.73 -6.15
CA LYS A 214 0.71 -1.97 -6.68
C LYS A 214 -0.56 -2.44 -5.99
N ILE A 215 -1.28 -1.50 -5.36
CA ILE A 215 -2.57 -1.75 -4.73
C ILE A 215 -3.60 -0.84 -5.38
N SER A 216 -4.71 -1.41 -5.83
CA SER A 216 -5.79 -0.65 -6.47
C SER A 216 -7.14 -0.89 -5.82
N THR A 217 -8.12 -0.08 -6.18
CA THR A 217 -9.53 -0.33 -5.87
C THR A 217 -10.28 -0.79 -7.11
N SER A 218 -11.38 -1.52 -6.95
CA SER A 218 -12.21 -1.92 -8.09
C SER A 218 -12.78 -0.70 -8.83
N ASP A 219 -13.02 -0.86 -10.13
CA ASP A 219 -13.81 0.08 -10.91
C ASP A 219 -15.21 0.23 -10.30
N ARG A 220 -15.72 1.46 -10.30
CA ARG A 220 -17.06 1.78 -9.81
C ARG A 220 -17.97 2.05 -10.99
N LEU A 221 -19.22 1.64 -10.83
CA LEU A 221 -20.26 2.01 -11.79
C LEU A 221 -20.38 3.54 -11.90
N GLY A 222 -20.72 3.99 -13.11
CA GLY A 222 -20.96 5.41 -13.38
C GLY A 222 -22.14 5.96 -12.59
N VAL A 223 -22.19 7.29 -12.42
CA VAL A 223 -23.24 7.94 -11.62
C VAL A 223 -24.62 7.60 -12.17
N PHE A 224 -25.52 7.17 -11.29
CA PHE A 224 -26.89 6.82 -11.66
C PHE A 224 -27.72 8.06 -11.99
N ASN A 225 -28.32 8.09 -13.17
CA ASN A 225 -29.18 9.16 -13.63
C ASN A 225 -30.61 8.99 -13.06
N ARG A 226 -30.81 9.52 -11.85
CA ARG A 226 -32.10 9.48 -11.14
C ARG A 226 -33.22 10.16 -11.91
N GLU A 227 -32.91 11.25 -12.62
CA GLU A 227 -33.92 11.98 -13.42
C GLU A 227 -34.41 11.14 -14.60
N LYS A 228 -33.51 10.44 -15.30
CA LYS A 228 -33.89 9.52 -16.38
C LYS A 228 -34.74 8.36 -15.86
N ALA A 229 -34.46 7.88 -14.65
CA ALA A 229 -35.19 6.77 -14.03
C ALA A 229 -36.44 7.19 -13.22
N LYS A 230 -36.80 8.49 -13.17
CA LYS A 230 -37.76 9.02 -12.17
C LYS A 230 -39.14 8.35 -12.19
N ASN A 231 -39.62 7.97 -13.38
CA ASN A 231 -40.94 7.37 -13.60
C ASN A 231 -40.96 5.84 -13.55
N LEU A 232 -39.82 5.19 -13.29
CA LEU A 232 -39.75 3.74 -13.17
C LEU A 232 -40.17 3.29 -11.75
N PRO A 233 -40.59 2.03 -11.56
CA PRO A 233 -40.78 1.45 -10.23
C PRO A 233 -39.48 1.43 -9.42
N GLU A 234 -39.58 1.43 -8.09
CA GLU A 234 -38.40 1.40 -7.20
C GLU A 234 -37.54 0.15 -7.40
N ASP A 235 -38.13 -1.02 -7.63
CA ASP A 235 -37.35 -2.25 -7.88
C ASP A 235 -36.57 -2.15 -9.20
N THR A 236 -37.17 -1.54 -10.23
CA THR A 236 -36.52 -1.26 -11.51
C THR A 236 -35.39 -0.24 -11.33
N LYS A 237 -35.62 0.84 -10.57
CA LYS A 237 -34.55 1.80 -10.22
C LYS A 237 -33.42 1.12 -9.47
N LYS A 238 -33.73 0.24 -8.52
CA LYS A 238 -32.73 -0.50 -7.73
C LYS A 238 -31.87 -1.39 -8.61
N ALA A 239 -32.48 -2.18 -9.51
CA ALA A 239 -31.77 -3.03 -10.46
C ALA A 239 -30.84 -2.21 -11.37
N LEU A 240 -31.37 -1.18 -12.05
CA LEU A 240 -30.58 -0.28 -12.90
C LEU A 240 -29.49 0.45 -12.07
N SER A 241 -29.80 0.78 -10.82
CA SER A 241 -28.84 1.40 -9.90
C SER A 241 -27.78 0.42 -9.36
N SER A 242 -27.94 -0.88 -9.59
CA SER A 242 -26.95 -1.90 -9.25
C SER A 242 -26.14 -2.35 -10.47
N GLY A 243 -26.46 -1.80 -11.66
CA GLY A 243 -25.82 -2.19 -12.92
C GLY A 243 -26.52 -3.36 -13.61
N GLU A 244 -27.71 -3.74 -13.15
CA GLU A 244 -28.46 -4.87 -13.68
C GLU A 244 -29.51 -4.40 -14.70
N ASP A 245 -29.53 -5.05 -15.87
CA ASP A 245 -30.59 -4.86 -16.86
C ASP A 245 -31.90 -5.46 -16.36
N VAL A 246 -33.01 -4.79 -16.62
CA VAL A 246 -34.31 -5.19 -16.06
C VAL A 246 -35.43 -5.03 -17.09
N THR A 247 -36.33 -6.00 -17.13
CA THR A 247 -37.54 -5.91 -17.94
C THR A 247 -38.73 -5.52 -17.06
N TYR A 248 -39.40 -4.44 -17.42
CA TYR A 248 -40.60 -3.95 -16.75
C TYR A 248 -41.65 -3.53 -17.79
N ASP A 249 -42.89 -3.99 -17.60
CA ASP A 249 -44.03 -3.72 -18.49
C ASP A 249 -43.74 -4.05 -19.97
N GLY A 250 -43.07 -5.18 -20.21
CA GLY A 250 -42.69 -5.62 -21.55
C GLY A 250 -41.52 -4.85 -22.20
N VAL A 251 -40.97 -3.84 -21.53
CA VAL A 251 -39.81 -3.05 -21.98
C VAL A 251 -38.56 -3.45 -21.21
N THR A 252 -37.49 -3.77 -21.93
CA THR A 252 -36.16 -4.01 -21.34
C THR A 252 -35.40 -2.69 -21.23
N PHE A 253 -34.95 -2.38 -20.02
CA PHE A 253 -34.12 -1.22 -19.70
C PHE A 253 -32.68 -1.68 -19.45
N LEU A 254 -31.74 -1.10 -20.18
CA LEU A 254 -30.32 -1.42 -20.00
C LEU A 254 -29.71 -0.51 -18.95
N ALA A 255 -29.03 -1.05 -17.94
CA ALA A 255 -28.42 -0.26 -16.87
C ALA A 255 -27.40 0.77 -17.39
N SER A 256 -26.71 0.44 -18.48
CA SER A 256 -25.76 1.32 -19.16
C SER A 256 -26.42 2.61 -19.67
N GLU A 257 -27.70 2.59 -20.01
CA GLU A 257 -28.43 3.77 -20.46
C GLU A 257 -28.79 4.73 -19.30
N PHE A 258 -28.82 4.22 -18.08
CA PHE A 258 -29.17 4.98 -16.87
C PHE A 258 -27.95 5.35 -16.03
N ARG A 259 -26.74 5.03 -16.51
CA ARG A 259 -25.49 5.30 -15.81
C ARG A 259 -24.55 6.12 -16.66
N GLY A 260 -23.78 6.97 -16.00
CA GLY A 260 -22.62 7.61 -16.62
C GLY A 260 -21.51 6.60 -16.98
N PRO A 261 -20.38 7.09 -17.51
CA PRO A 261 -19.21 6.24 -17.77
C PRO A 261 -18.71 5.59 -16.48
N VAL A 262 -18.09 4.41 -16.61
CA VAL A 262 -17.41 3.71 -15.51
C VAL A 262 -16.37 4.64 -14.89
N ARG A 263 -16.39 4.74 -13.56
CA ARG A 263 -15.43 5.52 -12.80
C ARG A 263 -14.29 4.59 -12.39
N LYS A 264 -13.10 4.84 -12.93
CA LYS A 264 -11.94 3.99 -12.65
C LYS A 264 -11.60 3.96 -11.16
N GLY A 265 -11.14 2.80 -10.72
CA GLY A 265 -10.52 2.67 -9.40
C GLY A 265 -9.25 3.50 -9.30
N VAL A 266 -8.84 3.79 -8.08
CA VAL A 266 -7.58 4.49 -7.81
C VAL A 266 -6.49 3.48 -7.43
N SER A 267 -5.23 3.87 -7.57
CA SER A 267 -4.09 2.98 -7.36
C SER A 267 -2.86 3.69 -6.77
N ILE A 268 -2.17 2.98 -5.89
CA ILE A 268 -0.90 3.38 -5.29
C ILE A 268 0.16 2.34 -5.64
N ILE A 269 1.37 2.77 -5.95
CA ILE A 269 2.57 1.91 -6.00
C ILE A 269 3.52 2.31 -4.88
N ILE A 270 4.00 1.34 -4.11
CA ILE A 270 5.09 1.50 -3.14
C ILE A 270 6.31 0.76 -3.68
N SER A 271 7.41 1.46 -3.95
CA SER A 271 8.53 0.93 -4.74
C SER A 271 9.32 -0.18 -4.06
N GLY A 272 9.44 -0.15 -2.73
CA GLY A 272 10.58 -0.79 -2.07
C GLY A 272 11.90 -0.13 -2.48
N ASP A 273 12.99 -0.86 -2.35
CA ASP A 273 14.31 -0.42 -2.81
C ASP A 273 14.52 -0.85 -4.25
N THR A 274 14.90 0.10 -5.11
CA THR A 274 15.05 -0.16 -6.54
C THR A 274 15.90 0.89 -7.23
N ALA A 275 16.65 0.42 -8.24
CA ALA A 275 17.24 1.27 -9.25
C ALA A 275 16.14 2.03 -10.02
N GLU A 276 16.51 3.21 -10.49
CA GLU A 276 15.63 4.11 -11.23
C GLU A 276 14.94 3.43 -12.43
N GLN A 277 13.70 3.85 -12.73
CA GLN A 277 12.92 3.45 -13.92
C GLN A 277 12.63 1.95 -14.07
N SER A 278 12.88 1.16 -13.02
CA SER A 278 12.60 -0.28 -13.01
C SER A 278 11.10 -0.61 -12.95
N ILE A 279 10.28 0.30 -12.43
CA ILE A 279 8.82 0.10 -12.33
C ILE A 279 8.18 0.35 -13.70
N ASP A 280 7.38 -0.62 -14.17
CA ASP A 280 6.67 -0.56 -15.45
C ASP A 280 5.16 -0.77 -15.29
N ALA A 281 4.54 0.04 -14.43
CA ALA A 281 3.10 0.03 -14.22
C ALA A 281 2.59 1.44 -13.86
N SER A 282 1.50 1.87 -14.48
CA SER A 282 0.88 3.16 -14.15
C SER A 282 0.20 3.13 -12.78
N CYS A 283 0.10 4.29 -12.13
CA CYS A 283 -0.64 4.48 -10.89
C CYS A 283 -1.08 5.93 -10.72
N ASP A 284 -1.92 6.22 -9.73
CA ASP A 284 -2.28 7.58 -9.37
C ASP A 284 -1.21 8.20 -8.44
N LEU A 285 -0.77 7.46 -7.43
CA LEU A 285 0.30 7.87 -6.52
C LEU A 285 1.45 6.85 -6.54
N LEU A 286 2.64 7.34 -6.84
CA LEU A 286 3.88 6.61 -6.67
C LEU A 286 4.56 7.05 -5.37
N VAL A 287 4.79 6.11 -4.46
CA VAL A 287 5.65 6.26 -3.29
C VAL A 287 6.97 5.58 -3.62
N HIS A 288 8.01 6.37 -3.85
CA HIS A 288 9.28 5.89 -4.37
C HIS A 288 10.42 6.17 -3.38
N GLU A 289 11.36 5.23 -3.28
CA GLU A 289 12.62 5.47 -2.60
C GLU A 289 13.42 6.60 -3.27
N ALA A 290 14.07 7.41 -2.45
CA ALA A 290 14.94 8.50 -2.88
C ALA A 290 16.17 8.50 -1.99
N THR A 291 16.87 7.37 -1.97
CA THR A 291 18.03 7.12 -1.10
C THR A 291 19.09 8.19 -1.28
N TYR A 292 19.28 8.67 -2.52
CA TYR A 292 20.32 9.61 -2.88
C TYR A 292 19.78 10.91 -3.52
N LEU A 293 20.63 11.93 -3.55
CA LEU A 293 20.49 13.07 -4.46
C LEU A 293 21.28 12.80 -5.74
N SER A 294 21.00 13.54 -6.81
CA SER A 294 21.71 13.45 -8.10
C SER A 294 23.22 13.66 -7.98
N SER A 295 23.67 14.41 -6.96
CA SER A 295 25.11 14.55 -6.66
C SER A 295 25.80 13.24 -6.28
N HIS A 296 25.02 12.20 -5.94
CA HIS A 296 25.48 10.87 -5.58
C HIS A 296 24.94 9.78 -6.53
N GLN A 297 24.63 10.12 -7.79
CA GLN A 297 24.08 9.17 -8.78
C GLN A 297 24.94 7.90 -8.92
N ALA A 298 26.27 8.02 -8.92
CA ALA A 298 27.16 6.87 -9.01
C ALA A 298 26.99 5.87 -7.84
N LEU A 299 26.69 6.36 -6.63
CA LEU A 299 26.39 5.49 -5.49
C LEU A 299 24.99 4.86 -5.63
N ALA A 300 24.02 5.62 -6.14
CA ALA A 300 22.69 5.10 -6.42
C ALA A 300 22.77 3.92 -7.40
N ASP A 301 23.48 4.09 -8.52
CA ASP A 301 23.66 3.05 -9.53
C ASP A 301 24.43 1.83 -8.96
N GLN A 302 25.52 2.08 -8.21
CA GLN A 302 26.33 1.02 -7.62
C GLN A 302 25.53 0.16 -6.63
N HIS A 303 24.65 0.77 -5.85
CA HIS A 303 23.86 0.10 -4.81
C HIS A 303 22.45 -0.28 -5.28
N LEU A 304 22.14 -0.09 -6.56
CA LEU A 304 20.81 -0.37 -7.15
C LEU A 304 19.68 0.35 -6.39
N HIS A 305 19.90 1.64 -6.13
CA HIS A 305 18.95 2.58 -5.52
C HIS A 305 18.64 3.72 -6.48
N SER A 306 17.74 4.61 -6.06
CA SER A 306 17.33 5.77 -6.83
C SER A 306 17.79 7.10 -6.23
N THR A 307 17.97 8.08 -7.12
CA THR A 307 18.06 9.48 -6.72
C THR A 307 16.67 10.11 -6.66
N ALA A 308 16.51 11.25 -5.98
CA ALA A 308 15.25 11.99 -5.98
C ALA A 308 14.82 12.40 -7.41
N ALA A 309 15.75 12.84 -8.26
CA ALA A 309 15.49 13.05 -9.67
C ALA A 309 15.12 11.76 -10.41
N GLY A 310 15.77 10.64 -10.06
CA GLY A 310 15.46 9.33 -10.64
C GLY A 310 14.03 8.87 -10.32
N ALA A 311 13.62 9.00 -9.06
CA ALA A 311 12.24 8.77 -8.63
C ALA A 311 11.23 9.63 -9.43
N ALA A 312 11.56 10.90 -9.67
CA ALA A 312 10.73 11.79 -10.48
C ALA A 312 10.67 11.40 -11.97
N ARG A 313 11.79 10.92 -12.54
CA ARG A 313 11.80 10.36 -13.91
C ARG A 313 10.97 9.08 -13.99
N THR A 314 11.03 8.20 -12.99
CA THR A 314 10.16 7.02 -12.88
C THR A 314 8.69 7.44 -12.85
N ALA A 315 8.31 8.39 -11.99
CA ALA A 315 6.94 8.90 -11.88
C ALA A 315 6.40 9.39 -13.24
N LYS A 316 7.20 10.19 -13.96
CA LYS A 316 6.85 10.72 -15.27
C LYS A 316 6.74 9.62 -16.34
N LYS A 317 7.67 8.65 -16.33
CA LYS A 317 7.66 7.49 -17.25
C LYS A 317 6.37 6.68 -17.13
N ILE A 318 5.95 6.37 -15.90
CA ILE A 318 4.76 5.53 -15.65
C ILE A 318 3.44 6.32 -15.67
N GLY A 319 3.51 7.65 -15.85
CA GLY A 319 2.34 8.52 -15.85
C GLY A 319 1.69 8.69 -14.48
N ALA A 320 2.47 8.62 -13.39
CA ALA A 320 1.96 8.85 -12.04
C ALA A 320 1.48 10.30 -11.87
N LYS A 321 0.27 10.46 -11.32
CA LYS A 321 -0.30 11.80 -11.07
C LYS A 321 0.42 12.50 -9.92
N TYR A 322 0.81 11.74 -8.89
CA TYR A 322 1.54 12.25 -7.73
C TYR A 322 2.78 11.41 -7.43
N LEU A 323 3.77 12.08 -6.83
CA LEU A 323 5.00 11.47 -6.34
C LEU A 323 5.19 11.80 -4.86
N ALA A 324 5.47 10.78 -4.06
CA ALA A 324 5.92 10.92 -2.69
C ALA A 324 7.26 10.19 -2.51
N LEU A 325 8.23 10.87 -1.91
CA LEU A 325 9.57 10.35 -1.68
C LEU A 325 9.70 9.78 -0.26
N THR A 326 10.48 8.73 -0.11
CA THR A 326 10.81 8.10 1.19
C THR A 326 12.21 7.47 1.13
N HIS A 327 12.58 6.74 2.18
CA HIS A 327 13.79 5.92 2.24
C HIS A 327 15.09 6.72 2.00
N TYR A 328 15.27 7.80 2.77
CA TYR A 328 16.39 8.71 2.60
C TYR A 328 17.64 8.18 3.29
N SER A 329 18.79 8.31 2.62
CA SER A 329 20.09 8.06 3.27
C SER A 329 20.30 8.99 4.47
N ALA A 330 21.03 8.53 5.48
CA ALA A 330 21.54 9.34 6.57
C ALA A 330 22.44 10.52 6.12
N ARG A 331 22.80 10.59 4.83
CA ARG A 331 23.52 11.72 4.21
C ARG A 331 22.61 12.90 3.87
N ILE A 332 21.30 12.68 3.81
CA ILE A 332 20.32 13.72 3.51
C ILE A 332 19.82 14.28 4.84
N ASP A 333 20.43 15.39 5.27
CA ASP A 333 20.07 16.10 6.50
C ASP A 333 18.70 16.78 6.39
N VAL A 334 18.40 17.30 5.21
CA VAL A 334 17.25 18.17 4.93
C VAL A 334 16.53 17.61 3.70
N VAL A 335 15.34 17.03 3.90
CA VAL A 335 14.58 16.32 2.85
C VAL A 335 14.08 17.27 1.75
N GLU A 336 14.03 18.57 2.01
CA GLU A 336 13.70 19.63 1.06
C GLU A 336 14.67 19.64 -0.13
N ALA A 337 15.91 19.18 0.04
CA ALA A 337 16.84 19.00 -1.07
C ALA A 337 16.32 17.96 -2.09
N SER A 338 15.77 16.84 -1.60
CA SER A 338 15.15 15.81 -2.45
C SER A 338 13.92 16.35 -3.17
N VAL A 339 13.09 17.14 -2.48
CA VAL A 339 11.90 17.78 -3.07
C VAL A 339 12.30 18.78 -4.16
N HIS A 340 13.29 19.63 -3.89
CA HIS A 340 13.77 20.62 -4.85
C HIS A 340 14.26 19.95 -6.15
N GLU A 341 15.03 18.88 -6.02
CA GLU A 341 15.55 18.10 -7.12
C GLU A 341 14.43 17.40 -7.92
N ALA A 342 13.52 16.70 -7.24
CA ALA A 342 12.41 15.98 -7.88
C ALA A 342 11.44 16.95 -8.60
N ASN A 343 11.16 18.11 -8.00
CA ASN A 343 10.26 19.12 -8.58
C ASN A 343 10.78 19.75 -9.87
N GLN A 344 12.06 19.58 -10.22
CA GLN A 344 12.55 19.98 -11.55
C GLN A 344 11.97 19.10 -12.68
N ILE A 345 11.40 17.93 -12.34
CA ILE A 345 10.94 16.92 -13.29
C ILE A 345 9.44 16.63 -13.13
N GLN A 346 9.00 16.51 -11.87
CA GLN A 346 7.61 16.24 -11.47
C GLN A 346 7.21 17.24 -10.38
N GLU A 347 6.45 18.27 -10.75
CA GLU A 347 5.95 19.26 -9.79
C GLU A 347 5.01 18.65 -8.75
N GLY A 348 4.96 19.27 -7.56
CA GLY A 348 4.07 18.83 -6.48
C GLY A 348 4.54 17.57 -5.76
N THR A 349 5.84 17.26 -5.83
CA THR A 349 6.44 16.12 -5.11
C THR A 349 6.38 16.33 -3.60
N ILE A 350 5.96 15.29 -2.88
CA ILE A 350 5.90 15.26 -1.41
C ILE A 350 7.15 14.57 -0.87
N ALA A 351 7.80 15.11 0.15
CA ALA A 351 8.75 14.36 0.97
C ALA A 351 8.02 13.80 2.19
N CYS A 352 7.91 12.48 2.29
CA CYS A 352 7.30 11.84 3.44
C CYS A 352 8.16 11.99 4.69
N GLN A 353 7.49 12.09 5.85
CA GLN A 353 8.08 11.97 7.18
C GLN A 353 7.39 10.87 7.98
N ASP A 354 8.06 10.40 9.02
CA ASP A 354 7.50 9.40 9.92
C ASP A 354 6.20 9.91 10.58
N GLY A 355 5.13 9.13 10.44
CA GLY A 355 3.77 9.40 10.89
C GLY A 355 2.85 10.03 9.82
N ASP A 356 3.40 10.49 8.70
CA ASP A 356 2.62 11.15 7.65
C ASP A 356 1.53 10.23 7.09
N ARG A 357 0.46 10.85 6.57
CA ARG A 357 -0.64 10.15 5.92
C ARG A 357 -0.88 10.68 4.52
N LEU A 358 -0.97 9.79 3.55
CA LEU A 358 -1.30 10.07 2.16
C LEU A 358 -2.66 9.43 1.86
N ILE A 359 -3.65 10.26 1.55
CA ILE A 359 -5.03 9.84 1.33
C ILE A 359 -5.38 10.07 -0.13
N LEU A 360 -5.68 8.99 -0.86
CA LEU A 360 -6.36 9.07 -2.15
C LEU A 360 -7.87 8.92 -1.94
N ASP A 361 -8.60 9.93 -2.38
CA ASP A 361 -10.05 9.88 -2.44
C ASP A 361 -10.54 9.11 -3.68
N GLU A 362 -11.86 9.00 -3.80
CA GLU A 362 -12.50 8.27 -4.87
C GLU A 362 -12.40 8.96 -6.24
N GLU A 363 -11.97 10.21 -6.32
CA GLU A 363 -11.72 10.94 -7.56
C GLU A 363 -10.22 10.93 -7.95
N GLY A 364 -9.36 10.27 -7.15
CA GLY A 364 -7.92 10.29 -7.36
C GLY A 364 -7.29 11.64 -6.99
N ASN A 365 -7.88 12.38 -6.05
CA ASN A 365 -7.22 13.52 -5.44
C ASN A 365 -6.40 13.07 -4.23
N LEU A 366 -5.19 13.61 -4.14
CA LEU A 366 -4.28 13.32 -3.04
C LEU A 366 -4.40 14.38 -1.94
N LYS A 367 -4.56 13.92 -0.71
CA LYS A 367 -4.42 14.75 0.50
C LYS A 367 -3.27 14.21 1.35
N HIS A 368 -2.30 15.08 1.63
CA HIS A 368 -1.22 14.82 2.58
C HIS A 368 -1.57 15.41 3.94
N ILE A 369 -1.49 14.59 4.99
CA ILE A 369 -1.63 15.02 6.38
C ILE A 369 -0.27 14.79 7.05
N SER A 370 0.45 15.88 7.31
CA SER A 370 1.74 15.82 7.99
C SER A 370 1.59 15.67 9.50
N THR A 371 2.49 14.91 10.12
CA THR A 371 2.53 14.71 11.58
C THR A 371 2.95 15.97 12.35
N VAL A 372 3.68 16.89 11.70
CA VAL A 372 4.27 18.07 12.34
C VAL A 372 3.20 19.12 12.73
N VAL A 373 2.03 19.09 12.09
CA VAL A 373 1.00 20.14 12.22
C VAL A 373 0.20 20.09 13.55
N ASN A 374 0.54 19.17 14.47
CA ASN A 374 -0.18 18.99 15.75
C ASN A 374 0.71 19.18 17.01
N GLN A 375 1.78 19.98 16.93
CA GLN A 375 2.64 20.30 18.09
C GLN A 375 2.52 21.75 18.62
N ASP A 376 1.49 22.50 18.23
CA ASP A 376 1.19 23.82 18.81
C ASP A 376 0.15 23.74 19.94
#